data_AF-A0A2J0UB50-F1
#
_entry.id   AF-A0A2J0UB50-F1
#
_cell.length_a   1.000
_cell.length_b   1.000
_cell.length_c   1.000
_cell.angle_alpha   90.00
_cell.angle_beta   90.00
_cell.angle_gamma   90.00
#
_symmetry.space_group_name_H-M   'P 1'
#
loop_
_entity.id
_entity.type
_entity.pdbx_description
1 polymer ?
#
loop_
_entity_poly.entity_id
_entity_poly.type
_entity_poly.pdbx_seq_one_letter_code
_entity_poly.pdbx_strand_id
1 'polypeptide(L)'
;MLPKIVGFDVPPLRERVDASADEAITALLDLAPGPRWAELFVMKCESLASQPSLAEVRVEGSRIFFYGSINDARALADAVISLVNVLNDQLMREGNDNASQHSD
;
A
#
# COMPACT_ATOMS: atom_id res chain seq x y z
N MET A 1 3.71 -15.80 4.37
CA MET A 1 4.49 -14.67 4.94
C MET A 1 3.83 -13.38 4.50
N LEU A 2 3.88 -12.34 5.33
CA LEU A 2 3.26 -11.04 5.05
C LEU A 2 4.33 -10.09 4.48
N PRO A 3 4.02 -9.33 3.42
CA PRO A 3 4.99 -8.47 2.75
C PRO A 3 5.34 -7.24 3.60
N LYS A 4 6.55 -6.74 3.45
CA LYS A 4 7.05 -5.52 4.10
C LYS A 4 7.61 -4.57 3.07
N ILE A 5 7.46 -3.26 3.33
CA ILE A 5 8.09 -2.24 2.50
C ILE A 5 9.60 -2.25 2.75
N VAL A 6 10.37 -2.35 1.67
CA VAL A 6 11.84 -2.28 1.69
C VAL A 6 12.40 -0.99 1.11
N GLY A 7 11.57 -0.22 0.41
CA GLY A 7 11.97 1.06 -0.15
C GLY A 7 10.87 1.70 -0.99
N PHE A 8 11.16 2.90 -1.48
CA PHE A 8 10.32 3.63 -2.41
C PHE A 8 11.17 4.07 -3.59
N ASP A 9 10.65 3.86 -4.79
CA ASP A 9 11.12 4.51 -5.99
C ASP A 9 10.24 5.74 -6.23
N VAL A 10 10.84 6.92 -6.11
CA VAL A 10 10.15 8.21 -6.24
C VAL A 10 10.67 8.87 -7.52
N PRO A 11 9.85 8.94 -8.58
CA PRO A 11 10.26 9.57 -9.83
C PRO A 11 10.45 11.09 -9.64
N PRO A 12 11.01 11.81 -10.63
CA PRO A 12 11.08 13.27 -10.57
C PRO A 12 9.67 13.89 -10.63
N LEU A 13 9.06 14.07 -9.46
CA LEU A 13 7.70 14.58 -9.31
C LEU A 13 7.61 16.08 -9.62
N ARG A 14 6.45 16.52 -10.14
CA ARG A 14 6.16 17.93 -10.45
C ARG A 14 5.16 18.52 -9.44
N GLU A 15 5.11 19.85 -9.33
CA GLU A 15 4.16 20.56 -8.44
C GLU A 15 2.68 20.33 -8.80
N ARG A 16 2.37 20.08 -10.08
CA ARG A 16 1.01 19.77 -10.55
C ARG A 16 0.99 18.37 -11.12
N VAL A 17 0.13 17.52 -10.57
CA VAL A 17 -0.05 16.13 -10.98
C VAL A 17 -0.95 16.05 -12.21
N ASP A 18 -0.47 15.41 -13.26
CA ASP A 18 -1.23 14.92 -14.39
C ASP A 18 -1.12 13.40 -14.43
N ALA A 19 -2.17 12.70 -14.00
CA ALA A 19 -2.21 11.24 -13.98
C ALA A 19 -2.06 10.58 -15.38
N SER A 20 -2.15 11.36 -16.46
CA SER A 20 -1.87 10.91 -17.83
C SER A 20 -0.41 11.06 -18.27
N ALA A 21 0.41 11.82 -17.52
CA ALA A 21 1.77 12.18 -17.89
C ALA A 21 2.82 11.94 -16.78
N ASP A 22 2.42 11.82 -15.52
CA ASP A 22 3.33 11.64 -14.39
C ASP A 22 3.56 10.17 -14.02
N GLU A 23 4.81 9.86 -13.68
CA GLU A 23 5.20 8.54 -13.19
C GLU A 23 4.69 8.31 -11.75
N ALA A 24 4.18 7.11 -11.50
CA ALA A 24 3.72 6.71 -10.17
C ALA A 24 4.89 6.59 -9.19
N ILE A 25 4.66 6.97 -7.95
CA ILE A 25 5.55 6.57 -6.85
C ILE A 25 5.34 5.07 -6.64
N THR A 26 6.46 4.33 -6.55
CA THR A 26 6.42 2.87 -6.41
C THR A 26 6.97 2.45 -5.06
N ALA A 27 6.14 1.88 -4.18
CA ALA A 27 6.64 1.18 -3.01
C ALA A 27 7.10 -0.24 -3.40
N LEU A 28 8.27 -0.62 -2.89
CA LEU A 28 8.89 -1.91 -3.12
C LEU A 28 8.63 -2.80 -1.91
N LEU A 29 8.10 -4.00 -2.17
CA LEU A 29 7.89 -5.05 -1.17
C LEU A 29 9.03 -6.06 -1.21
N ASP A 30 9.35 -6.65 -0.07
CA ASP A 30 10.31 -7.77 0.04
C ASP A 30 9.82 -9.04 -0.69
N LEU A 31 8.51 -9.24 -0.77
CA LEU A 31 7.86 -10.37 -1.43
C LEU A 31 6.53 -9.97 -2.06
N ALA A 32 6.09 -10.73 -3.06
CA ALA A 32 4.78 -10.53 -3.69
C ALA A 32 3.64 -10.90 -2.72
N PRO A 33 2.66 -10.02 -2.47
CA PRO A 33 1.53 -10.30 -1.61
C PRO A 33 0.64 -11.41 -2.20
N GLY A 34 0.00 -12.16 -1.32
CA GLY A 34 -1.09 -13.05 -1.73
C GLY A 34 -2.35 -12.26 -2.12
N PRO A 35 -3.29 -12.87 -2.87
CA PRO A 35 -4.47 -12.19 -3.40
C PRO A 35 -5.33 -11.55 -2.30
N ARG A 36 -5.57 -12.26 -1.18
CA ARG A 36 -6.31 -11.71 -0.03
C ARG A 36 -5.66 -10.45 0.56
N TRP A 37 -4.33 -10.41 0.61
CA TRP A 37 -3.61 -9.23 1.12
C TRP A 37 -3.81 -8.06 0.16
N ALA A 38 -3.65 -8.29 -1.15
CA ALA A 38 -3.78 -7.25 -2.17
C ALA A 38 -5.20 -6.66 -2.20
N GLU A 39 -6.25 -7.49 -2.12
CA GLU A 39 -7.65 -7.04 -2.05
C GLU A 39 -7.91 -6.16 -0.82
N LEU A 40 -7.47 -6.60 0.36
CA LEU A 40 -7.63 -5.82 1.60
C LEU A 40 -6.85 -4.51 1.57
N PHE A 41 -5.66 -4.53 0.98
CA PHE A 41 -4.83 -3.33 0.82
C PHE A 41 -5.53 -2.30 -0.08
N VAL A 42 -6.00 -2.72 -1.26
CA VAL A 42 -6.71 -1.84 -2.21
C VAL A 42 -7.98 -1.27 -1.58
N MET A 43 -8.81 -2.09 -0.92
CA MET A 43 -10.01 -1.60 -0.22
C MET A 43 -9.68 -0.55 0.86
N LYS A 44 -8.60 -0.75 1.63
CA LYS A 44 -8.19 0.24 2.64
C LYS A 44 -7.61 1.51 2.00
N CYS A 45 -6.90 1.40 0.88
CA CYS A 45 -6.44 2.54 0.08
C CYS A 45 -7.61 3.37 -0.46
N GLU A 46 -8.67 2.72 -0.95
CA GLU A 46 -9.90 3.40 -1.39
C GLU A 46 -10.57 4.16 -0.23
N SER A 47 -10.56 3.59 0.98
CA SER A 47 -11.03 4.30 2.17
C SER A 47 -10.16 5.53 2.51
N LEU A 48 -8.86 5.48 2.22
CA LEU A 48 -7.91 6.60 2.36
C LEU A 48 -8.08 7.66 1.25
N ALA A 49 -8.54 7.27 0.05
CA ALA A 49 -8.78 8.16 -1.09
C ALA A 49 -9.91 9.19 -0.88
N SER A 50 -10.59 9.15 0.28
CA SER A 50 -11.36 10.28 0.81
C SER A 50 -10.49 11.54 1.04
N GLN A 51 -9.16 11.38 1.06
CA GLN A 51 -8.18 12.45 1.08
C GLN A 51 -7.81 12.84 -0.36
N PRO A 52 -7.78 14.15 -0.71
CA PRO A 52 -7.69 14.64 -2.10
C PRO A 52 -6.38 14.36 -2.85
N SER A 53 -5.47 13.55 -2.31
CA SER A 53 -4.10 13.35 -2.82
C SER A 53 -3.82 11.96 -3.42
N LEU A 54 -4.78 11.03 -3.41
CA LEU A 54 -4.59 9.66 -3.91
C LEU A 54 -5.53 9.34 -5.08
N ALA A 55 -5.01 9.33 -6.30
CA ALA A 55 -5.83 9.14 -7.51
C ALA A 55 -6.10 7.67 -7.85
N GLU A 56 -5.07 6.82 -7.73
CA GLU A 56 -5.18 5.39 -8.04
C GLU A 56 -4.08 4.61 -7.28
N VAL A 57 -4.41 3.38 -6.88
CA VAL A 57 -3.47 2.43 -6.27
C VAL A 57 -3.56 1.09 -7.00
N ARG A 58 -2.41 0.55 -7.39
CA ARG A 58 -2.29 -0.80 -7.98
C ARG A 58 -1.22 -1.61 -7.30
N VAL A 59 -1.42 -2.92 -7.23
CA VAL A 59 -0.44 -3.88 -6.70
C VAL A 59 -0.09 -4.85 -7.82
N GLU A 60 1.17 -4.90 -8.24
CA GLU A 60 1.66 -5.85 -9.24
C GLU A 60 2.95 -6.52 -8.75
N GLY A 61 2.90 -7.84 -8.55
CA GLY A 61 4.04 -8.57 -7.99
C GLY A 61 4.46 -7.98 -6.64
N SER A 62 5.74 -7.67 -6.47
CA SER A 62 6.28 -7.05 -5.25
C SER A 62 6.29 -5.52 -5.29
N ARG A 63 5.40 -4.89 -6.07
CA ARG A 63 5.36 -3.45 -6.26
C ARG A 63 3.96 -2.90 -6.00
N ILE A 64 3.90 -1.75 -5.34
CA ILE A 64 2.67 -0.98 -5.15
C ILE A 64 2.86 0.35 -5.85
N PHE A 65 2.01 0.64 -6.83
CA PHE A 65 2.02 1.88 -7.58
C PHE A 65 0.95 2.81 -7.02
N PHE A 66 1.30 4.06 -6.76
CA PHE A 66 0.36 5.08 -6.35
C PHE A 66 0.69 6.42 -6.98
N TYR A 67 -0.36 7.15 -7.36
CA TYR A 67 -0.25 8.46 -8.02
C TYR A 67 -0.58 9.57 -7.02
N GLY A 68 0.35 10.50 -6.82
CA GLY A 68 0.23 11.62 -5.88
C GLY A 68 1.23 12.74 -6.17
N SER A 69 1.04 13.92 -5.54
CA SER A 69 1.86 15.12 -5.77
C SER A 69 3.20 15.08 -5.05
N ILE A 70 4.21 15.84 -5.50
CA ILE A 70 5.50 15.96 -4.81
C ILE A 70 5.36 16.51 -3.38
N ASN A 71 4.41 17.41 -3.16
CA ASN A 71 4.14 18.02 -1.86
C ASN A 71 3.60 16.97 -0.86
N ASP A 72 2.95 15.94 -1.39
CA ASP A 72 2.34 14.86 -0.61
C ASP A 72 3.16 13.57 -0.63
N ALA A 73 4.20 13.46 -1.47
CA ALA A 73 4.91 12.20 -1.70
C ALA A 73 5.46 11.56 -0.43
N ARG A 74 6.03 12.37 0.48
CA ARG A 74 6.50 11.89 1.79
C ARG A 74 5.34 11.47 2.69
N ALA A 75 4.31 12.31 2.80
CA ALA A 75 3.13 12.00 3.62
C ALA A 75 2.40 10.75 3.12
N LEU A 76 2.38 10.57 1.80
CA LEU A 76 1.79 9.42 1.13
C LEU A 76 2.64 8.16 1.34
N ALA A 77 3.97 8.25 1.25
CA ALA A 77 4.86 7.15 1.60
C ALA A 77 4.66 6.73 3.07
N ASP A 78 4.60 7.68 4.00
CA ASP A 78 4.34 7.41 5.43
C ASP A 78 2.97 6.76 5.65
N ALA A 79 1.93 7.23 4.95
CA ALA A 79 0.60 6.64 5.00
C ALA A 79 0.59 5.19 4.47
N VAL A 80 1.30 4.92 3.37
CA VAL A 80 1.42 3.58 2.79
C VAL A 80 2.19 2.64 3.73
N ILE A 81 3.29 3.10 4.36
CA ILE A 81 4.01 2.34 5.39
C ILE A 81 3.08 1.97 6.54
N SER A 82 2.35 2.95 7.08
CA SER A 82 1.42 2.74 8.17
C SER A 82 0.34 1.73 7.79
N LEU A 83 -0.22 1.86 6.59
CA LEU A 83 -1.27 0.96 6.11
C LEU A 83 -0.79 -0.48 5.96
N VAL A 84 0.40 -0.70 5.39
CA VAL A 84 1.00 -2.04 5.28
C VAL A 84 1.19 -2.67 6.65
N ASN A 85 1.71 -1.92 7.62
CA ASN A 85 1.92 -2.42 8.99
C ASN A 85 0.59 -2.79 9.66
N VAL A 86 -0.42 -1.92 9.58
CA VAL A 86 -1.75 -2.19 10.15
C VAL A 86 -2.39 -3.43 9.51
N LEU A 87 -2.30 -3.57 8.19
CA LEU A 87 -2.85 -4.72 7.47
C LEU A 87 -2.13 -6.02 7.89
N ASN A 88 -0.81 -5.97 8.02
CA ASN A 88 -0.04 -7.13 8.46
C ASN A 88 -0.40 -7.55 9.88
N ASP A 89 -0.50 -6.59 10.81
CA ASP A 89 -0.92 -6.86 12.18
C ASP A 89 -2.33 -7.47 12.24
N GLN A 90 -3.25 -6.96 11.43
CA GLN A 90 -4.61 -7.50 11.34
C GLN A 90 -4.59 -8.96 10.87
N LEU A 91 -3.87 -9.25 9.78
CA LEU A 91 -3.79 -10.61 9.23
C LEU A 91 -3.07 -11.59 10.17
N MET A 92 -2.07 -11.14 10.93
CA MET A 92 -1.44 -11.96 11.96
C MET A 92 -2.42 -12.31 13.09
N ARG A 93 -3.22 -11.35 13.56
CA ARG A 93 -4.24 -11.60 14.59
C ARG A 93 -5.31 -12.56 14.09
N GLU A 94 -5.85 -12.34 12.88
CA GLU A 94 -6.81 -13.25 12.26
C GLU A 94 -6.25 -14.68 12.10
N GLY A 95 -4.97 -14.81 11.73
CA GLY A 95 -4.33 -16.13 11.65
C GLY A 95 -4.23 -16.83 13.02
N ASN A 96 -3.91 -16.07 14.07
CA ASN A 96 -3.79 -16.59 15.43
C ASN A 96 -5.15 -16.98 16.05
N ASP A 97 -6.19 -16.17 15.81
CA ASP A 97 -7.55 -16.43 16.30
C ASP A 97 -8.13 -17.69 15.64
N ASN A 98 -7.95 -17.87 14.33
CA ASN A 98 -8.39 -19.08 13.62
C ASN A 98 -7.65 -20.35 14.10
N ALA A 99 -6.36 -20.25 14.43
CA ALA A 99 -5.60 -21.38 14.98
C ALA A 99 -6.06 -21.75 16.40
N SER A 100 -6.44 -20.76 17.21
CA SER A 100 -6.96 -20.96 18.56
C SER A 100 -8.33 -21.63 18.55
N GLN A 101 -9.19 -21.33 17.56
CA GLN A 101 -10.53 -21.93 17.43
C GLN A 101 -10.55 -23.37 16.90
N HIS A 102 -9.47 -23.85 16.27
CA HIS A 102 -9.37 -25.21 15.72
C HIS A 102 -8.72 -26.22 16.67
N SER A 103 -8.39 -25.79 17.89
CA SER A 103 -7.66 -26.58 18.89
C SER A 103 -8.57 -27.11 20.03
N ASP A 104 -9.89 -27.03 19.87
CA ASP A 104 -10.91 -27.48 20.84
C ASP A 104 -11.66 -28.72 20.33
#